data_AF-A0ABD5Z308-F1
#
_entry.id   AF-A0ABD5Z308-F1
#
_cell.length_a   1.000
_cell.length_b   1.000
_cell.length_c   1.000
_cell.angle_alpha   90.00
_cell.angle_beta   90.00
_cell.angle_gamma   90.00
#
_symmetry.space_group_name_H-M   'P 1'
#
loop_
_entity.id
_entity.type
_entity.pdbx_description
1 polymer ?
#
loop_
_entity_poly.entity_id
_entity_poly.type
_entity_poly.pdbx_seq_one_letter_code
_entity_poly.pdbx_strand_id
1 'polypeptide(L)'
;MPTQSDRLTSLRDSTPKGELPYISKSRLTKYVKCPEQFRYSYVQGLKEPGTIYTRRGTIIHEVLEDYYYAVEAYVEETGEFPEDLVAFLPEWDRWADYLEPYITNFLNFEYARMEVSPDPETWLPVGIEAESWLEDPLPDREGRQPPWMGYADAIYDDRSVPGVEPAGGVVITDFKTGKTPKKQYRDEGIYLEGEYYAVLFEQEWDVTAVAGYYPKGDDLIISPLKESRREFIYETISEMLDMMDADEPHWPINETPLCKWGPGRDEQCSYYDICSSTWGEALKHDDQLKEMLDAGMTPHEIAQELGTKSNYVTYAMRKMNL
;
A
#
# COMPACT_ATOMS: atom_id res chain seq x y z
N MET A 1 6.49 9.43 -9.90
CA MET A 1 7.28 8.45 -9.12
C MET A 1 8.44 9.25 -8.59
N PRO A 2 8.74 9.19 -7.27
CA PRO A 2 9.89 9.89 -6.72
C PRO A 2 11.12 9.58 -7.56
N THR A 3 11.97 10.58 -7.74
CA THR A 3 13.25 10.41 -8.45
C THR A 3 13.98 9.27 -7.74
N GLN A 4 14.15 8.14 -8.45
CA GLN A 4 14.79 6.97 -7.83
C GLN A 4 16.20 7.35 -7.44
N SER A 5 16.55 7.14 -6.17
CA SER A 5 17.90 7.40 -5.71
C SER A 5 18.91 6.59 -6.53
N ASP A 6 20.13 7.13 -6.67
CA ASP A 6 21.24 6.41 -7.32
C ASP A 6 21.47 5.03 -6.66
N ARG A 7 21.22 4.96 -5.35
CA ARG A 7 21.28 3.71 -4.58
C ARG A 7 20.23 2.70 -5.02
N LEU A 8 18.96 3.10 -5.11
CA LEU A 8 17.88 2.21 -5.56
C LEU A 8 18.15 1.70 -6.98
N THR A 9 18.56 2.59 -7.88
CA THR A 9 18.90 2.24 -9.26
C THR A 9 20.07 1.24 -9.29
N SER A 10 21.15 1.53 -8.57
CA SER A 10 22.33 0.66 -8.50
C SER A 10 22.00 -0.71 -7.91
N LEU A 11 21.17 -0.80 -6.87
CA LEU A 11 20.77 -2.07 -6.27
C LEU A 11 19.95 -2.92 -7.24
N ARG A 12 19.02 -2.30 -7.96
CA ARG A 12 18.19 -3.02 -8.94
C ARG A 12 19.00 -3.54 -10.12
N ASP A 13 19.98 -2.77 -10.57
CA ASP A 13 20.84 -3.15 -11.70
C ASP A 13 21.87 -4.22 -11.30
N SER A 14 22.34 -4.22 -10.05
CA SER A 14 23.32 -5.19 -9.56
C SER A 14 22.70 -6.50 -9.04
N THR A 15 21.42 -6.49 -8.68
CA THR A 15 20.75 -7.68 -8.14
C THR A 15 20.44 -8.70 -9.23
N PRO A 16 20.84 -9.98 -9.07
CA PRO A 16 20.51 -11.04 -10.00
C PRO A 16 19.01 -11.23 -10.22
N LYS A 17 18.65 -11.72 -11.42
CA LYS A 17 17.26 -12.06 -11.72
C LYS A 17 16.80 -13.20 -10.81
N GLY A 18 15.66 -13.02 -10.15
CA GLY A 18 15.11 -13.99 -9.19
C GLY A 18 15.37 -13.61 -7.73
N GLU A 19 16.29 -12.67 -7.49
CA GLU A 19 16.57 -12.14 -6.15
C GLU A 19 15.86 -10.81 -5.91
N LEU A 20 15.76 -10.42 -4.64
CA LEU A 20 15.16 -9.15 -4.23
C LEU A 20 16.24 -8.10 -3.99
N PRO A 21 16.20 -6.95 -4.68
CA PRO A 21 17.17 -5.88 -4.43
C PRO A 21 16.97 -5.17 -3.09
N TYR A 22 15.80 -5.33 -2.46
CA TYR A 22 15.41 -4.70 -1.20
C TYR A 22 14.14 -5.34 -0.62
N ILE A 23 13.77 -5.02 0.61
CA ILE A 23 12.41 -5.23 1.12
C ILE A 23 11.71 -3.87 1.17
N SER A 24 10.42 -3.84 0.85
CA SER A 24 9.60 -2.63 1.03
C SER A 24 8.25 -3.00 1.62
N LYS A 25 7.56 -2.01 2.18
CA LYS A 25 6.16 -2.12 2.60
C LYS A 25 5.26 -2.77 1.54
N SER A 26 5.43 -2.44 0.25
CA SER A 26 4.64 -3.04 -0.85
C SER A 26 4.96 -4.53 -1.08
N ARG A 27 6.22 -4.93 -0.89
CA ARG A 27 6.68 -6.32 -1.00
C ARG A 27 6.15 -7.16 0.17
N LEU A 28 6.29 -6.67 1.39
CA LEU A 28 5.73 -7.29 2.60
C LEU A 28 4.23 -7.52 2.45
N THR A 29 3.48 -6.46 2.15
CA THR A 29 2.00 -6.55 2.04
C THR A 29 1.56 -7.47 0.89
N LYS A 30 2.31 -7.53 -0.21
CA LYS A 30 2.05 -8.48 -1.30
C LYS A 30 2.23 -9.93 -0.85
N TYR A 31 3.31 -10.22 -0.10
CA TYR A 31 3.59 -11.55 0.43
C TYR A 31 2.52 -11.99 1.44
N VAL A 32 2.21 -11.14 2.42
CA VAL A 32 1.12 -11.38 3.40
C VAL A 32 -0.21 -11.66 2.70
N LYS A 33 -0.53 -10.85 1.67
CA LYS A 33 -1.75 -11.06 0.89
C LYS A 33 -1.78 -12.43 0.22
N CYS A 34 -0.72 -12.81 -0.50
CA CYS A 34 -0.60 -14.13 -1.11
C CYS A 34 0.87 -14.38 -1.54
N PRO A 35 1.56 -15.37 -0.95
CA PRO A 35 2.94 -15.71 -1.32
C PRO A 35 3.11 -16.02 -2.82
N GLU A 36 2.19 -16.76 -3.42
CA GLU A 36 2.25 -17.04 -4.86
C GLU A 36 2.07 -15.76 -5.72
N GLN A 37 1.24 -14.81 -5.28
CA GLN A 37 1.14 -13.50 -5.96
C GLN A 37 2.45 -12.72 -5.87
N PHE A 38 3.11 -12.76 -4.72
CA PHE A 38 4.42 -12.16 -4.52
C PHE A 38 5.46 -12.77 -5.48
N ARG A 39 5.51 -14.11 -5.55
CA ARG A 39 6.44 -14.84 -6.42
C ARG A 39 6.30 -14.46 -7.89
N TYR A 40 5.07 -14.44 -8.42
CA TYR A 40 4.85 -13.98 -9.80
C TYR A 40 5.35 -12.55 -10.01
N SER A 41 5.04 -11.65 -9.08
CA SER A 41 5.33 -10.22 -9.24
C SER A 41 6.82 -9.89 -9.11
N TYR A 42 7.50 -10.41 -8.09
CA TYR A 42 8.84 -9.94 -7.70
C TYR A 42 9.94 -10.96 -7.96
N VAL A 43 9.66 -12.26 -7.91
CA VAL A 43 10.65 -13.31 -8.19
C VAL A 43 10.70 -13.59 -9.69
N GLN A 44 9.53 -13.80 -10.32
CA GLN A 44 9.46 -14.04 -11.77
C GLN A 44 9.47 -12.75 -12.61
N GLY A 45 9.19 -11.59 -11.98
CA GLY A 45 9.17 -10.30 -12.64
C GLY A 45 7.99 -10.08 -13.59
N LEU A 46 6.87 -10.78 -13.38
CA LEU A 46 5.65 -10.58 -14.15
C LEU A 46 4.98 -9.27 -13.71
N LYS A 47 4.85 -8.31 -14.63
CA LYS A 47 4.24 -7.01 -14.33
C LYS A 47 2.72 -7.10 -14.36
N GLU A 48 2.08 -6.56 -13.32
CA GLU A 48 0.63 -6.34 -13.34
C GLU A 48 0.27 -5.23 -14.34
N PRO A 49 -0.90 -5.31 -15.00
CA PRO A 49 -1.40 -4.22 -15.81
C PRO A 49 -1.57 -2.95 -14.98
N GLY A 50 -1.17 -1.80 -15.52
CA GLY A 50 -1.45 -0.51 -14.91
C GLY A 50 -2.96 -0.27 -14.84
N THR A 51 -3.43 0.35 -13.75
CA THR A 51 -4.84 0.70 -13.58
C THR A 51 -5.03 2.21 -13.54
N ILE A 52 -6.25 2.67 -13.86
CA ILE A 52 -6.70 4.04 -13.63
C ILE A 52 -6.43 4.48 -12.18
N TYR A 53 -6.59 3.59 -11.21
CA TYR A 53 -6.40 3.90 -9.79
C TYR A 53 -4.93 4.13 -9.44
N THR A 54 -4.03 3.30 -9.97
CA THR A 54 -2.59 3.46 -9.79
C THR A 54 -2.12 4.77 -10.44
N ARG A 55 -2.59 5.07 -11.66
CA ARG A 55 -2.25 6.32 -12.35
C ARG A 55 -2.73 7.56 -11.60
N ARG A 56 -3.97 7.54 -11.09
CA ARG A 56 -4.51 8.60 -10.24
C ARG A 56 -3.63 8.82 -9.00
N GLY A 57 -3.23 7.73 -8.34
CA GLY A 57 -2.34 7.79 -7.18
C GLY A 57 -1.05 8.54 -7.50
N THR A 58 -0.36 8.13 -8.56
CA THR A 58 0.88 8.77 -9.01
C THR A 58 0.70 10.26 -9.27
N ILE A 59 -0.33 10.66 -10.01
CA ILE A 59 -0.55 12.08 -10.34
C ILE A 59 -0.84 12.90 -9.08
N ILE A 60 -1.67 12.39 -8.17
CA ILE A 60 -1.98 13.10 -6.94
C ILE A 60 -0.72 13.27 -6.09
N HIS A 61 0.08 12.22 -5.88
CA HIS A 61 1.31 12.32 -5.07
C HIS A 61 2.29 13.34 -5.65
N GLU A 62 2.51 13.31 -6.97
CA GLU A 62 3.37 14.30 -7.65
C GLU A 62 2.85 15.74 -7.49
N VAL A 63 1.53 15.95 -7.48
CA VAL A 63 0.92 17.26 -7.23
C VAL A 63 1.13 17.72 -5.79
N LEU A 64 1.04 16.81 -4.82
CA LEU A 64 1.27 17.14 -3.41
C LEU A 64 2.75 17.42 -3.14
N GLU A 65 3.65 16.67 -3.76
CA GLU A 65 5.10 16.92 -3.72
C GLU A 65 5.44 18.31 -4.25
N ASP A 66 4.96 18.67 -5.45
CA ASP A 66 5.14 20.01 -6.03
C ASP A 66 4.57 21.12 -5.13
N TYR A 67 3.41 20.87 -4.52
CA TYR A 67 2.80 21.78 -3.55
C TYR A 67 3.71 22.01 -2.34
N TYR A 68 4.27 20.95 -1.75
CA TYR A 68 5.11 21.09 -0.57
C TYR A 68 6.39 21.88 -0.85
N TYR A 69 7.04 21.64 -1.99
CA TYR A 69 8.20 22.45 -2.40
C TYR A 69 7.85 23.93 -2.61
N ALA A 70 6.65 24.22 -3.12
CA ALA A 70 6.21 25.59 -3.31
C ALA A 70 5.90 26.32 -2.00
N VAL A 71 5.25 25.65 -1.02
CA VAL A 71 4.99 26.27 0.30
C VAL A 71 6.26 26.41 1.13
N GLU A 72 7.18 25.44 1.06
CA GLU A 72 8.49 25.50 1.73
C GLU A 72 9.25 26.75 1.29
N ALA A 73 9.40 26.95 -0.02
CA ALA A 73 10.07 28.13 -0.57
C ALA A 73 9.42 29.45 -0.12
N TYR A 74 8.09 29.51 -0.05
CA TYR A 74 7.37 30.70 0.42
C TYR A 74 7.59 30.99 1.90
N VAL A 75 7.52 29.97 2.75
CA VAL A 75 7.72 30.12 4.19
C VAL A 75 9.18 30.47 4.49
N GLU A 76 10.15 29.92 3.75
CA GLU A 76 11.57 30.31 3.86
C GLU A 76 11.80 31.79 3.50
N GLU A 77 11.10 32.30 2.47
CA GLU A 77 11.24 33.68 2.03
C GLU A 77 10.52 34.67 2.97
N THR A 78 9.31 34.33 3.41
CA THR A 78 8.41 35.26 4.10
C THR A 78 8.40 35.10 5.62
N GLY A 79 8.62 33.88 6.11
CA GLY A 79 8.41 33.51 7.52
C GLY A 79 6.95 33.53 7.96
N GLU A 80 6.00 33.50 7.02
CA GLU A 80 4.58 33.67 7.27
C GLU A 80 3.77 32.45 6.83
N PHE A 81 2.60 32.24 7.45
CA PHE A 81 1.61 31.31 6.95
C PHE A 81 1.03 31.82 5.64
N PRO A 82 0.84 30.97 4.61
CA PRO A 82 0.17 31.42 3.40
C PRO A 82 -1.32 31.65 3.60
N GLU A 83 -1.86 32.73 3.03
CA GLU A 83 -3.31 33.02 3.12
C GLU A 83 -4.16 32.14 2.17
N ASP A 84 -3.61 31.76 1.01
CA ASP A 84 -4.29 30.95 -0.01
C ASP A 84 -3.44 29.75 -0.42
N LEU A 85 -3.83 28.56 0.03
CA LEU A 85 -3.10 27.32 -0.26
C LEU A 85 -3.25 26.88 -1.73
N VAL A 86 -4.28 27.34 -2.44
CA VAL A 86 -4.48 26.99 -3.87
C VAL A 86 -3.36 27.55 -4.75
N ALA A 87 -2.78 28.68 -4.36
CA ALA A 87 -1.71 29.35 -5.10
C ALA A 87 -0.41 28.53 -5.22
N PHE A 88 -0.25 27.49 -4.39
CA PHE A 88 0.93 26.63 -4.35
C PHE A 88 0.74 25.32 -5.11
N LEU A 89 -0.48 25.02 -5.56
CA LEU A 89 -0.68 23.89 -6.45
C LEU A 89 0.01 24.14 -7.80
N PRO A 90 0.52 23.09 -8.47
CA PRO A 90 1.10 23.20 -9.79
C PRO A 90 0.03 23.58 -10.85
N GLU A 91 0.45 23.65 -12.11
CA GLU A 91 -0.44 23.96 -13.24
C GLU A 91 -1.74 23.13 -13.21
N TRP A 92 -2.87 23.83 -13.38
CA TRP A 92 -4.22 23.32 -13.13
C TRP A 92 -4.55 22.04 -13.92
N ASP A 93 -3.99 21.88 -15.11
CA ASP A 93 -4.23 20.73 -15.98
C ASP A 93 -3.69 19.41 -15.40
N ARG A 94 -2.76 19.48 -14.44
CA ARG A 94 -2.23 18.30 -13.75
C ARG A 94 -3.19 17.73 -12.70
N TRP A 95 -4.04 18.57 -12.10
CA TRP A 95 -4.82 18.17 -10.92
C TRP A 95 -6.33 18.44 -11.00
N ALA A 96 -6.80 19.22 -11.98
CA ALA A 96 -8.21 19.60 -12.09
C ALA A 96 -9.17 18.40 -12.18
N ASP A 97 -8.79 17.33 -12.87
CA ASP A 97 -9.57 16.07 -12.93
C ASP A 97 -9.73 15.37 -11.57
N TYR A 98 -8.90 15.74 -10.61
CA TYR A 98 -8.87 15.19 -9.26
C TYR A 98 -9.22 16.23 -8.19
N LEU A 99 -9.68 17.43 -8.58
CA LEU A 99 -10.00 18.52 -7.64
C LEU A 99 -10.89 18.00 -6.50
N GLU A 100 -12.01 17.40 -6.85
CA GLU A 100 -12.93 16.80 -5.89
C GLU A 100 -12.89 15.25 -5.92
N PRO A 101 -12.86 14.57 -4.77
CA PRO A 101 -12.65 15.11 -3.42
C PRO A 101 -11.16 15.27 -3.05
N TYR A 102 -10.23 14.96 -3.95
CA TYR A 102 -8.86 14.65 -3.53
C TYR A 102 -8.05 15.89 -3.15
N ILE A 103 -7.97 16.87 -4.05
CA ILE A 103 -7.20 18.09 -3.83
C ILE A 103 -7.90 18.97 -2.80
N THR A 104 -9.22 19.10 -2.88
CA THR A 104 -10.00 19.89 -1.90
C THR A 104 -9.83 19.39 -0.48
N ASN A 105 -9.94 18.07 -0.24
CA ASN A 105 -9.74 17.54 1.10
C ASN A 105 -8.28 17.61 1.55
N PHE A 106 -7.32 17.43 0.65
CA PHE A 106 -5.91 17.68 0.96
C PHE A 106 -5.69 19.13 1.47
N LEU A 107 -6.23 20.13 0.77
CA LEU A 107 -6.12 21.53 1.21
C LEU A 107 -6.83 21.76 2.56
N ASN A 108 -7.99 21.13 2.79
CA ASN A 108 -8.66 21.20 4.09
C ASN A 108 -7.80 20.58 5.21
N PHE A 109 -7.11 19.47 4.93
CA PHE A 109 -6.18 18.84 5.85
C PHE A 109 -5.00 19.77 6.16
N GLU A 110 -4.42 20.45 5.17
CA GLU A 110 -3.36 21.43 5.38
C GLU A 110 -3.84 22.65 6.18
N TYR A 111 -5.02 23.18 5.90
CA TYR A 111 -5.62 24.24 6.74
C TYR A 111 -5.80 23.76 8.20
N ALA A 112 -6.29 22.54 8.41
CA ALA A 112 -6.43 21.98 9.76
C ALA A 112 -5.06 21.80 10.46
N ARG A 113 -4.00 21.44 9.72
CA ARG A 113 -2.63 21.43 10.24
C ARG A 113 -2.18 22.84 10.63
N MET A 114 -2.42 23.85 9.80
CA MET A 114 -2.08 25.25 10.12
C MET A 114 -2.75 25.73 11.40
N GLU A 115 -4.03 25.39 11.61
CA GLU A 115 -4.78 25.80 12.81
C GLU A 115 -4.19 25.28 14.13
N VAL A 116 -3.57 24.10 14.12
CA VAL A 116 -2.95 23.50 15.31
C VAL A 116 -1.45 23.80 15.42
N SER A 117 -0.81 24.19 14.32
CA SER A 117 0.62 24.44 14.27
C SER A 117 1.00 25.72 15.04
N PRO A 118 2.08 25.70 15.85
CA PRO A 118 2.48 26.86 16.65
C PRO A 118 3.05 28.02 15.82
N ASP A 119 3.67 27.71 14.68
CA ASP A 119 4.35 28.65 13.79
C ASP A 119 4.49 28.05 12.37
N PRO A 120 4.80 28.87 11.35
CA PRO A 120 4.95 28.41 9.97
C PRO A 120 6.04 27.34 9.78
N GLU A 121 7.14 27.42 10.53
CA GLU A 121 8.24 26.45 10.45
C GLU A 121 7.80 25.05 10.91
N THR A 122 7.04 24.98 12.02
CA THR A 122 6.48 23.73 12.53
C THR A 122 5.38 23.16 11.63
N TRP A 123 4.69 24.01 10.86
CA TRP A 123 3.67 23.58 9.90
C TRP A 123 4.27 22.96 8.63
N LEU A 124 5.48 23.34 8.22
CA LEU A 124 6.11 22.70 7.08
C LEU A 124 6.39 21.21 7.36
N PRO A 125 6.35 20.34 6.34
CA PRO A 125 6.93 19.02 6.46
C PRO A 125 8.44 19.14 6.73
N VAL A 126 8.93 18.32 7.66
CA VAL A 126 10.39 18.17 7.91
C VAL A 126 11.03 17.21 6.92
N GLY A 127 10.23 16.47 6.16
CA GLY A 127 10.66 15.63 5.04
C GLY A 127 9.52 15.41 4.05
N ILE A 128 9.83 15.46 2.75
CA ILE A 128 8.91 15.25 1.64
C ILE A 128 9.48 14.13 0.77
N GLU A 129 8.67 13.12 0.41
CA GLU A 129 9.12 11.92 -0.30
C GLU A 129 10.39 11.32 0.35
N ALA A 130 10.43 11.36 1.68
CA ALA A 130 11.60 11.03 2.47
C ALA A 130 11.95 9.55 2.26
N GLU A 131 13.17 9.28 1.81
CA GLU A 131 13.70 7.92 1.60
C GLU A 131 14.46 7.47 2.84
N SER A 132 14.19 6.26 3.32
CA SER A 132 14.99 5.65 4.40
C SER A 132 15.31 4.19 4.11
N TRP A 133 16.40 3.71 4.71
CA TRP A 133 17.00 2.39 4.46
C TRP A 133 17.45 1.72 5.77
N LEU A 134 17.16 0.42 5.93
CA LEU A 134 17.77 -0.44 6.96
C LEU A 134 18.64 -1.49 6.27
N GLU A 135 19.94 -1.54 6.59
CA GLU A 135 20.85 -2.45 5.88
C GLU A 135 20.60 -3.93 6.20
N ASP A 136 20.51 -4.27 7.48
CA ASP A 136 20.56 -5.68 7.93
C ASP A 136 19.67 -5.90 9.17
N PRO A 137 18.34 -5.67 9.07
CA PRO A 137 17.46 -5.62 10.24
C PRO A 137 17.10 -6.99 10.84
N LEU A 138 17.31 -8.11 10.14
CA LEU A 138 17.09 -9.48 10.66
C LEU A 138 18.38 -10.12 11.20
N PRO A 139 18.58 -10.26 12.53
CA PRO A 139 19.82 -10.78 13.10
C PRO A 139 20.13 -12.24 12.72
N ASP A 140 19.12 -13.06 12.48
CA ASP A 140 19.25 -14.46 12.04
C ASP A 140 19.74 -14.61 10.59
N ARG A 141 19.69 -13.51 9.81
CA ARG A 141 20.11 -13.44 8.41
C ARG A 141 21.23 -12.43 8.16
N GLU A 142 22.02 -12.09 9.17
CA GLU A 142 23.12 -11.11 9.06
C GLU A 142 23.97 -11.33 7.80
N GLY A 143 24.10 -10.28 6.99
CA GLY A 143 24.85 -10.26 5.72
C GLY A 143 24.24 -11.08 4.57
N ARG A 144 23.04 -11.65 4.74
CA ARG A 144 22.35 -12.50 3.75
C ARG A 144 20.96 -11.99 3.36
N GLN A 145 20.49 -10.89 3.95
CA GLN A 145 19.23 -10.25 3.58
C GLN A 145 19.47 -9.02 2.70
N PRO A 146 18.52 -8.67 1.82
CA PRO A 146 18.55 -7.39 1.15
C PRO A 146 18.11 -6.27 2.12
N PRO A 147 18.54 -5.01 1.90
CA PRO A 147 18.18 -3.90 2.77
C PRO A 147 16.68 -3.62 2.70
N TRP A 148 16.11 -3.12 3.79
CA TRP A 148 14.72 -2.64 3.81
C TRP A 148 14.70 -1.18 3.40
N MET A 149 13.64 -0.76 2.71
CA MET A 149 13.49 0.62 2.24
C MET A 149 12.02 1.04 2.12
N GLY A 150 11.81 2.35 2.16
CA GLY A 150 10.50 2.97 1.99
C GLY A 150 10.63 4.45 1.67
N TYR A 151 9.56 4.99 1.09
CA TYR A 151 9.33 6.43 0.95
C TYR A 151 8.15 6.80 1.82
N ALA A 152 8.30 7.83 2.66
CA ALA A 152 7.19 8.51 3.31
C ALA A 152 6.81 9.73 2.48
N ASP A 153 5.53 9.87 2.13
CA ASP A 153 5.11 10.99 1.29
C ASP A 153 5.36 12.34 2.00
N ALA A 154 5.11 12.39 3.31
CA ALA A 154 5.48 13.52 4.15
C ALA A 154 5.81 13.09 5.59
N ILE A 155 6.75 13.78 6.21
CA ILE A 155 7.08 13.70 7.63
C ILE A 155 6.79 15.06 8.25
N TYR A 156 5.99 15.07 9.31
CA TYR A 156 5.58 16.31 9.98
C TYR A 156 6.07 16.36 11.41
N ASP A 157 6.29 17.54 11.96
CA ASP A 157 6.37 17.72 13.41
C ASP A 157 5.05 17.30 14.06
N ASP A 158 5.10 16.55 15.16
CA ASP A 158 3.89 16.02 15.79
C ASP A 158 2.92 17.08 16.33
N ARG A 159 3.40 18.31 16.59
CA ARG A 159 2.59 19.46 16.99
C ARG A 159 1.74 20.01 15.85
N SER A 160 2.05 19.65 14.60
CA SER A 160 1.34 20.13 13.41
C SER A 160 0.23 19.21 12.93
N VAL A 161 0.04 18.03 13.53
CA VAL A 161 -0.90 17.01 13.03
C VAL A 161 -2.14 16.91 13.93
N PRO A 162 -3.34 17.25 13.43
CA PRO A 162 -4.58 17.11 14.18
C PRO A 162 -4.83 15.66 14.65
N GLY A 163 -5.17 15.50 15.93
CA GLY A 163 -5.50 14.20 16.52
C GLY A 163 -4.29 13.37 16.96
N VAL A 164 -3.07 13.89 16.82
CA VAL A 164 -1.85 13.34 17.43
C VAL A 164 -1.57 14.11 18.72
N GLU A 165 -1.26 13.39 19.80
CA GLU A 165 -0.78 14.00 21.03
C GLU A 165 0.74 14.21 20.91
N PRO A 166 1.24 15.45 20.99
CA PRO A 166 2.67 15.72 20.81
C PRO A 166 3.54 15.07 21.88
N ALA A 167 4.61 14.41 21.45
CA ALA A 167 5.64 13.80 22.27
C ALA A 167 7.05 14.36 21.98
N GLY A 168 7.17 15.34 21.09
CA GLY A 168 8.44 15.97 20.70
C GLY A 168 9.15 15.23 19.56
N GLY A 169 8.39 14.47 18.76
CA GLY A 169 8.88 13.69 17.63
C GLY A 169 8.15 14.04 16.33
N VAL A 170 8.12 13.09 15.42
CA VAL A 170 7.51 13.26 14.08
C VAL A 170 6.34 12.33 13.83
N VAL A 171 5.51 12.72 12.86
CA VAL A 171 4.43 11.88 12.31
C VAL A 171 4.76 11.55 10.87
N ILE A 172 5.03 10.27 10.62
CA ILE A 172 5.24 9.75 9.27
C ILE A 172 3.86 9.60 8.61
N THR A 173 3.63 10.27 7.48
CA THR A 173 2.32 10.28 6.81
C THR A 173 2.42 9.76 5.38
N ASP A 174 1.52 8.83 5.05
CA ASP A 174 1.35 8.30 3.69
C ASP A 174 -0.07 8.68 3.18
N PHE A 175 -0.12 9.23 1.97
CA PHE A 175 -1.33 9.63 1.28
C PHE A 175 -1.94 8.45 0.51
N LYS A 176 -3.25 8.25 0.74
CA LYS A 176 -3.99 7.10 0.20
C LYS A 176 -5.15 7.55 -0.67
N THR A 177 -4.98 7.44 -1.98
CA THR A 177 -6.03 7.79 -2.96
C THR A 177 -7.14 6.73 -3.12
N GLY A 178 -7.09 5.66 -2.31
CA GLY A 178 -8.08 4.59 -2.24
C GLY A 178 -9.32 4.96 -1.42
N LYS A 179 -10.16 3.96 -1.11
CA LYS A 179 -11.21 4.12 -0.10
C LYS A 179 -10.61 3.89 1.28
N THR A 180 -11.10 4.60 2.28
CA THR A 180 -10.78 4.36 3.68
C THR A 180 -11.11 2.93 4.08
N PRO A 181 -10.14 2.14 4.59
CA PRO A 181 -10.39 0.77 5.00
C PRO A 181 -11.32 0.71 6.20
N LYS A 182 -12.29 -0.20 6.15
CA LYS A 182 -13.14 -0.52 7.31
C LYS A 182 -12.27 -1.04 8.45
N LYS A 183 -12.66 -0.76 9.70
CA LYS A 183 -11.89 -1.11 10.92
C LYS A 183 -11.36 -2.55 10.93
N GLN A 184 -12.16 -3.52 10.51
CA GLN A 184 -11.79 -4.95 10.48
C GLN A 184 -10.65 -5.30 9.51
N TYR A 185 -10.32 -4.43 8.56
CA TYR A 185 -9.25 -4.65 7.57
C TYR A 185 -8.01 -3.78 7.83
N ARG A 186 -7.98 -3.03 8.94
CA ARG A 186 -6.88 -2.09 9.19
C ARG A 186 -5.63 -2.78 9.72
N ASP A 187 -5.78 -3.86 10.49
CA ASP A 187 -4.65 -4.50 11.19
C ASP A 187 -3.66 -5.15 10.22
N GLU A 188 -4.15 -5.96 9.27
CA GLU A 188 -3.36 -6.55 8.16
C GLU A 188 -3.14 -5.59 6.99
N GLY A 189 -3.69 -4.37 7.08
CA GLY A 189 -3.62 -3.33 6.06
C GLY A 189 -2.81 -2.14 6.55
N ILE A 190 -3.44 -0.97 6.62
CA ILE A 190 -2.77 0.30 6.95
C ILE A 190 -1.97 0.29 8.25
N TYR A 191 -2.32 -0.54 9.25
CA TYR A 191 -1.53 -0.63 10.49
C TYR A 191 -0.25 -1.44 10.32
N LEU A 192 -0.28 -2.52 9.53
CA LEU A 192 0.93 -3.26 9.12
C LEU A 192 1.86 -2.38 8.28
N GLU A 193 1.28 -1.61 7.36
CA GLU A 193 2.02 -0.62 6.59
C GLU A 193 2.66 0.44 7.49
N GLY A 194 1.90 0.96 8.45
CA GLY A 194 2.39 1.98 9.38
C GLY A 194 3.48 1.46 10.32
N GLU A 195 3.37 0.23 10.80
CA GLU A 195 4.40 -0.40 11.63
C GLU A 195 5.71 -0.61 10.86
N TYR A 196 5.62 -1.01 9.58
CA TYR A 196 6.80 -1.11 8.72
C TYR A 196 7.51 0.25 8.59
N TYR A 197 6.75 1.33 8.38
CA TYR A 197 7.32 2.67 8.31
C TYR A 197 7.88 3.14 9.65
N ALA A 198 7.26 2.82 10.78
CA ALA A 198 7.82 3.13 12.09
C ALA A 198 9.20 2.48 12.28
N VAL A 199 9.31 1.17 12.01
CA VAL A 199 10.57 0.42 12.06
C VAL A 199 11.64 1.03 11.13
N LEU A 200 11.23 1.49 9.95
CA LEU A 200 12.14 2.06 8.98
C LEU A 200 12.69 3.42 9.41
N PHE A 201 11.81 4.34 9.83
CA PHE A 201 12.19 5.73 10.08
C PHE A 201 12.69 6.01 11.50
N GLU A 202 12.51 5.10 12.46
CA GLU A 202 12.98 5.28 13.84
C GLU A 202 14.51 5.33 13.99
N GLN A 203 15.26 4.97 12.95
CA GLN A 203 16.73 5.13 12.96
C GLN A 203 17.16 6.59 12.80
N GLU A 204 16.33 7.40 12.18
CA GLU A 204 16.61 8.80 11.84
C GLU A 204 15.78 9.77 12.69
N TRP A 205 14.59 9.33 13.11
CA TRP A 205 13.59 10.18 13.76
C TRP A 205 13.02 9.55 15.03
N ASP A 206 12.70 10.38 16.02
CA ASP A 206 11.82 9.99 17.12
C ASP A 206 10.37 9.95 16.58
N VAL A 207 9.88 8.75 16.22
CA VAL A 207 8.55 8.58 15.61
C VAL A 207 7.44 8.59 16.67
N THR A 208 6.68 9.68 16.74
CA THR A 208 5.50 9.82 17.61
C THR A 208 4.34 8.97 17.08
N ALA A 209 4.10 9.02 15.77
CA ALA A 209 3.02 8.27 15.13
C ALA A 209 3.31 8.00 13.65
N VAL A 210 2.56 7.04 13.10
CA VAL A 210 2.48 6.84 11.64
C VAL A 210 1.01 6.93 11.23
N ALA A 211 0.73 7.70 10.19
CA ALA A 211 -0.62 7.97 9.73
C ALA A 211 -0.82 7.66 8.25
N GLY A 212 -2.02 7.22 7.89
CA GLY A 212 -2.49 7.18 6.52
C GLY A 212 -3.59 8.22 6.33
N TYR A 213 -3.40 9.21 5.46
CA TYR A 213 -4.43 10.18 5.12
C TYR A 213 -5.18 9.76 3.85
N TYR A 214 -6.49 9.66 3.92
CA TYR A 214 -7.37 9.23 2.82
C TYR A 214 -8.18 10.42 2.30
N PRO A 215 -7.63 11.26 1.40
CA PRO A 215 -8.31 12.45 0.90
C PRO A 215 -9.65 12.14 0.22
N LYS A 216 -9.87 10.90 -0.24
CA LYS A 216 -11.18 10.52 -0.78
C LYS A 216 -12.33 10.65 0.22
N GLY A 217 -12.07 10.38 1.49
CA GLY A 217 -13.06 10.39 2.57
C GLY A 217 -12.80 11.45 3.63
N ASP A 218 -11.74 12.25 3.47
CA ASP A 218 -11.21 13.14 4.51
C ASP A 218 -10.93 12.40 5.84
N ASP A 219 -10.32 11.21 5.74
CA ASP A 219 -10.05 10.37 6.90
C ASP A 219 -8.54 10.32 7.20
N LEU A 220 -8.13 10.84 8.35
CA LEU A 220 -6.80 10.58 8.91
C LEU A 220 -6.85 9.33 9.81
N ILE A 221 -6.09 8.29 9.45
CA ILE A 221 -5.97 7.07 10.25
C ILE A 221 -4.59 7.03 10.89
N ILE A 222 -4.54 7.25 12.20
CA ILE A 222 -3.32 7.05 13.00
C ILE A 222 -3.18 5.55 13.32
N SER A 223 -2.02 4.99 13.00
CA SER A 223 -1.69 3.59 13.26
C SER A 223 -1.39 3.38 14.75
N PRO A 224 -2.08 2.45 15.44
CA PRO A 224 -1.68 2.03 16.77
C PRO A 224 -0.47 1.10 16.64
N LEU A 225 0.73 1.66 16.84
CA LEU A 225 2.00 0.91 16.82
C LEU A 225 2.02 -0.15 17.93
N LYS A 226 2.52 -1.35 17.61
CA LYS A 226 2.50 -2.53 18.48
C LYS A 226 3.70 -3.43 18.24
N GLU A 227 4.35 -3.83 19.33
CA GLU A 227 5.46 -4.79 19.29
C GLU A 227 5.08 -6.10 18.59
N SER A 228 3.90 -6.66 18.87
CA SER A 228 3.46 -7.91 18.23
C SER A 228 3.35 -7.81 16.70
N ARG A 229 3.09 -6.60 16.16
CA ARG A 229 3.02 -6.38 14.72
C ARG A 229 4.42 -6.23 14.12
N ARG A 230 5.32 -5.60 14.86
CA ARG A 230 6.74 -5.52 14.53
C ARG A 230 7.38 -6.91 14.49
N GLU A 231 7.14 -7.74 15.50
CA GLU A 231 7.55 -9.15 15.52
C GLU A 231 7.02 -9.90 14.29
N PHE A 232 5.72 -9.76 14.00
CA PHE A 232 5.11 -10.36 12.80
C PHE A 232 5.77 -9.90 11.49
N ILE A 233 6.17 -8.62 11.38
CA ILE A 233 6.90 -8.12 10.21
C ILE A 233 8.24 -8.83 10.05
N TYR A 234 9.03 -8.91 11.12
CA TYR A 234 10.33 -9.58 11.10
C TYR A 234 10.20 -11.07 10.74
N GLU A 235 9.28 -11.78 11.39
CA GLU A 235 9.01 -13.20 11.12
C GLU A 235 8.57 -13.41 9.66
N THR A 236 7.61 -12.61 9.18
CA THR A 236 7.09 -12.70 7.81
C THR A 236 8.18 -12.46 6.77
N ILE A 237 9.08 -11.50 7.00
CA ILE A 237 10.17 -11.23 6.06
C ILE A 237 11.21 -12.33 6.11
N SER A 238 11.53 -12.89 7.28
CA SER A 238 12.44 -14.04 7.36
C SER A 238 11.85 -15.26 6.63
N GLU A 239 10.56 -15.58 6.85
CA GLU A 239 9.84 -16.64 6.13
C GLU A 239 9.82 -16.41 4.61
N MET A 240 9.56 -15.17 4.18
CA MET A 240 9.59 -14.81 2.76
C MET A 240 10.96 -15.07 2.13
N LEU A 241 12.04 -14.75 2.85
CA LEU A 241 13.41 -15.02 2.38
C LEU A 241 13.73 -16.52 2.40
N ASP A 242 13.27 -17.29 3.38
CA ASP A 242 13.39 -18.76 3.36
C ASP A 242 12.66 -19.39 2.17
N MET A 243 11.47 -18.90 1.85
CA MET A 243 10.71 -19.35 0.67
C MET A 243 11.44 -19.04 -0.64
N MET A 244 12.19 -17.94 -0.70
CA MET A 244 13.05 -17.63 -1.84
C MET A 244 14.25 -18.56 -1.91
N ASP A 245 14.93 -18.81 -0.80
CA ASP A 245 16.11 -19.69 -0.74
C ASP A 245 15.75 -21.14 -1.10
N ALA A 246 14.53 -21.58 -0.82
CA ALA A 246 14.04 -22.91 -1.18
C ALA A 246 13.79 -23.09 -2.69
N ASP A 247 13.59 -21.99 -3.44
CA ASP A 247 13.33 -21.97 -4.89
C ASP A 247 12.23 -22.95 -5.37
N GLU A 248 11.16 -23.09 -4.58
CA GLU A 248 10.05 -23.99 -4.91
C GLU A 248 9.27 -23.49 -6.15
N PRO A 249 8.84 -24.40 -7.05
CA PRO A 249 8.19 -24.02 -8.30
C PRO A 249 6.79 -23.39 -8.10
N HIS A 250 6.20 -23.60 -6.92
CA HIS A 250 4.93 -23.02 -6.50
C HIS A 250 5.00 -22.66 -5.01
N TRP A 251 4.46 -21.50 -4.65
CA TRP A 251 4.34 -21.06 -3.26
C TRP A 251 2.90 -21.22 -2.75
N PRO A 252 2.70 -21.14 -1.42
CA PRO A 252 1.36 -21.17 -0.85
C PRO A 252 0.42 -20.13 -1.47
N ILE A 253 -0.82 -20.55 -1.73
CA ILE A 253 -1.87 -19.70 -2.27
C ILE A 253 -2.86 -19.39 -1.15
N ASN A 254 -3.04 -18.10 -0.89
CA ASN A 254 -4.10 -17.60 -0.02
C ASN A 254 -5.39 -17.45 -0.85
N GLU A 255 -6.16 -18.54 -0.96
CA GLU A 255 -7.42 -18.54 -1.69
C GLU A 255 -8.48 -17.69 -0.98
N THR A 256 -8.84 -16.57 -1.61
CA THR A 256 -9.78 -15.58 -1.06
C THR A 256 -10.69 -15.04 -2.18
N PRO A 257 -11.75 -14.27 -1.84
CA PRO A 257 -12.52 -13.52 -2.83
C PRO A 257 -11.71 -12.67 -3.82
N LEU A 258 -10.46 -12.32 -3.47
CA LEU A 258 -9.58 -11.53 -4.34
C LEU A 258 -8.94 -12.36 -5.46
N CYS A 259 -9.04 -13.69 -5.43
CA CYS A 259 -8.62 -14.55 -6.54
C CYS A 259 -9.51 -14.30 -7.77
N LYS A 260 -10.84 -14.31 -7.59
CA LYS A 260 -11.84 -13.96 -8.59
C LYS A 260 -13.12 -13.48 -7.89
N TRP A 261 -13.52 -12.24 -8.12
CA TRP A 261 -14.63 -11.59 -7.41
C TRP A 261 -15.90 -11.38 -8.24
N GLY A 262 -15.84 -11.73 -9.52
CA GLY A 262 -16.97 -11.76 -10.43
C GLY A 262 -16.67 -12.57 -11.71
N PRO A 263 -17.68 -12.81 -12.57
CA PRO A 263 -17.52 -13.59 -13.79
C PRO A 263 -16.74 -12.83 -14.88
N GLY A 264 -16.69 -11.49 -14.80
CA GLY A 264 -15.98 -10.66 -15.77
C GLY A 264 -14.49 -10.98 -15.87
N ARG A 265 -13.92 -10.71 -17.05
CA ARG A 265 -12.50 -10.93 -17.33
C ARG A 265 -11.58 -10.09 -16.44
N ASP A 266 -12.00 -8.88 -16.09
CA ASP A 266 -11.23 -7.96 -15.25
C ASP A 266 -11.59 -8.08 -13.76
N GLU A 267 -12.42 -9.07 -13.40
CA GLU A 267 -12.89 -9.29 -12.04
C GLU A 267 -12.10 -10.40 -11.32
N GLN A 268 -10.77 -10.39 -11.49
CA GLN A 268 -9.87 -11.40 -10.96
C GLN A 268 -8.48 -10.87 -10.64
N CYS A 269 -7.74 -11.61 -9.82
CA CYS A 269 -6.32 -11.39 -9.62
C CYS A 269 -5.60 -11.39 -10.98
N SER A 270 -4.64 -10.47 -11.17
CA SER A 270 -3.88 -10.33 -12.41
C SER A 270 -3.17 -11.61 -12.86
N TYR A 271 -2.93 -12.53 -11.93
CA TYR A 271 -2.27 -13.81 -12.18
C TYR A 271 -3.22 -15.01 -12.16
N TYR A 272 -4.54 -14.80 -12.02
CA TYR A 272 -5.50 -15.89 -11.82
C TYR A 272 -5.41 -16.96 -12.92
N ASP A 273 -5.30 -16.54 -14.19
CA ASP A 273 -5.25 -17.45 -15.35
C ASP A 273 -3.99 -18.34 -15.40
N ILE A 274 -2.93 -17.98 -14.67
CA ILE A 274 -1.69 -18.76 -14.56
C ILE A 274 -1.49 -19.37 -13.16
N CYS A 275 -2.39 -19.06 -12.23
CA CYS A 275 -2.34 -19.54 -10.85
C CYS A 275 -3.11 -20.85 -10.71
N SER A 276 -2.67 -21.74 -9.82
CA SER A 276 -3.36 -23.00 -9.51
C SER A 276 -4.51 -22.85 -8.51
N SER A 277 -4.97 -21.62 -8.23
CA SER A 277 -6.13 -21.40 -7.36
C SER A 277 -7.41 -21.95 -8.00
N THR A 278 -8.23 -22.58 -7.15
CA THR A 278 -9.54 -23.12 -7.47
C THR A 278 -10.70 -22.21 -7.04
N TRP A 279 -10.41 -21.10 -6.34
CA TRP A 279 -11.42 -20.21 -5.76
C TRP A 279 -12.46 -19.72 -6.78
N GLY A 280 -12.02 -19.35 -7.97
CA GLY A 280 -12.83 -18.71 -8.99
C GLY A 280 -13.44 -19.66 -10.02
N GLU A 281 -13.23 -20.97 -9.94
CA GLU A 281 -13.60 -21.88 -11.04
C GLU A 281 -15.09 -21.82 -11.37
N ALA A 282 -15.96 -21.76 -10.37
CA ALA A 282 -17.40 -21.58 -10.59
C ALA A 282 -17.77 -20.23 -11.23
N LEU A 283 -17.02 -19.16 -10.96
CA LEU A 283 -17.22 -17.85 -11.61
C LEU A 283 -16.62 -17.80 -13.01
N LYS A 284 -15.59 -18.60 -13.29
CA LYS A 284 -14.96 -18.72 -14.61
C LYS A 284 -15.82 -19.55 -15.57
N HIS A 285 -16.52 -20.54 -15.03
CA HIS A 285 -17.45 -21.42 -15.73
C HIS A 285 -18.90 -21.05 -15.44
N ASP A 286 -19.22 -19.76 -15.55
CA ASP A 286 -20.48 -19.19 -15.05
C ASP A 286 -21.72 -19.72 -15.80
N ASP A 287 -21.60 -19.99 -17.10
CA ASP A 287 -22.64 -20.64 -17.89
C ASP A 287 -22.85 -22.11 -17.50
N GLN A 288 -21.76 -22.86 -17.30
CA GLN A 288 -21.84 -24.25 -16.83
C GLN A 288 -22.42 -24.34 -15.41
N LEU A 289 -22.08 -23.37 -14.55
CA LEU A 289 -22.66 -23.25 -13.21
C LEU A 289 -24.19 -23.11 -13.28
N LYS A 290 -24.72 -22.25 -14.16
CA LYS A 290 -26.17 -22.08 -14.35
C LYS A 290 -26.81 -23.38 -14.84
N GLU A 291 -26.21 -24.04 -15.84
CA GLU A 291 -26.71 -25.31 -16.38
C GLU A 291 -26.77 -26.41 -15.31
N MET A 292 -25.74 -26.53 -14.47
CA MET A 292 -25.71 -27.52 -13.38
C MET A 292 -26.76 -27.22 -12.30
N LEU A 293 -26.97 -25.94 -11.97
CA LEU A 293 -28.02 -25.53 -11.02
C LEU A 293 -29.42 -25.79 -11.58
N ASP A 294 -29.66 -25.51 -12.86
CA ASP A 294 -30.92 -25.81 -13.55
C ASP A 294 -31.19 -27.33 -13.63
N ALA A 295 -30.12 -28.14 -13.71
CA ALA A 295 -30.18 -29.59 -13.60
C ALA A 295 -30.45 -30.09 -12.17
N GLY A 296 -30.56 -29.19 -11.19
CA GLY A 296 -30.85 -29.52 -9.79
C GLY A 296 -29.63 -30.00 -9.00
N MET A 297 -28.42 -29.80 -9.50
CA MET A 297 -27.20 -30.19 -8.79
C MET A 297 -26.99 -29.32 -7.55
N THR A 298 -26.50 -29.94 -6.48
CA THR A 298 -26.12 -29.25 -5.25
C THR A 298 -24.75 -28.56 -5.39
N PRO A 299 -24.45 -27.53 -4.57
CA PRO A 299 -23.12 -26.92 -4.56
C PRO A 299 -21.96 -27.89 -4.27
N HIS A 300 -22.23 -29.06 -3.69
CA HIS A 300 -21.21 -30.08 -3.46
C HIS A 300 -20.90 -30.86 -4.74
N GLU A 301 -21.93 -31.28 -5.49
CA GLU A 301 -21.78 -31.99 -6.76
C GLU A 301 -21.12 -31.08 -7.81
N ILE A 302 -21.54 -29.82 -7.87
CA ILE A 302 -20.92 -28.81 -8.75
C ILE A 302 -19.44 -28.61 -8.41
N ALA A 303 -19.10 -28.58 -7.12
CA ALA A 303 -17.71 -28.42 -6.69
C ALA A 303 -16.84 -29.62 -7.11
N GLN A 304 -17.38 -30.84 -7.07
CA GLN A 304 -16.67 -32.03 -7.56
C GLN A 304 -16.44 -31.95 -9.08
N GLU A 305 -17.47 -31.57 -9.85
CA GLU A 305 -17.38 -31.46 -11.31
C GLU A 305 -16.37 -30.38 -11.75
N LEU A 306 -16.39 -29.23 -11.09
CA LEU A 306 -15.51 -28.10 -11.41
C LEU A 306 -14.14 -28.15 -10.72
N GLY A 307 -13.83 -29.20 -9.96
CA GLY A 307 -12.55 -29.33 -9.26
C GLY A 307 -12.29 -28.21 -8.23
N THR A 308 -13.34 -27.76 -7.54
CA THR A 308 -13.28 -26.65 -6.58
C THR A 308 -13.91 -27.04 -5.23
N LYS A 309 -14.15 -26.07 -4.33
CA LYS A 309 -14.77 -26.29 -3.02
C LYS A 309 -16.21 -25.79 -3.01
N SER A 310 -17.08 -26.49 -2.27
CA SER A 310 -18.52 -26.17 -2.22
C SER A 310 -18.84 -24.75 -1.70
N ASN A 311 -18.04 -24.25 -0.77
CA ASN A 311 -18.14 -22.86 -0.31
C ASN A 311 -17.72 -21.84 -1.39
N TYR A 312 -16.88 -22.20 -2.34
CA TYR A 312 -16.49 -21.35 -3.47
C TYR A 312 -17.61 -21.28 -4.51
N VAL A 313 -18.27 -22.41 -4.78
CA VAL A 313 -19.52 -22.44 -5.58
C VAL A 313 -20.59 -21.56 -4.94
N THR A 314 -20.79 -21.69 -3.61
CA THR A 314 -21.77 -20.86 -2.88
C THR A 314 -21.45 -19.38 -2.98
N TYR A 315 -20.17 -19.01 -2.93
CA TYR A 315 -19.73 -17.64 -3.16
C TYR A 315 -20.05 -17.16 -4.59
N ALA A 316 -19.79 -17.99 -5.60
CA ALA A 316 -20.10 -17.68 -7.00
C ALA A 316 -21.60 -17.43 -7.22
N MET A 317 -22.45 -18.31 -6.69
CA MET A 317 -23.91 -18.15 -6.72
C MET A 317 -24.35 -16.81 -6.15
N ARG A 318 -23.85 -16.47 -4.95
CA ARG A 318 -24.15 -15.18 -4.29
C ARG A 318 -23.69 -13.99 -5.14
N LYS A 319 -22.53 -14.09 -5.81
CA LYS A 319 -22.00 -13.03 -6.66
C LYS A 319 -22.81 -12.83 -7.94
N MET A 320 -23.36 -13.91 -8.48
CA MET A 320 -24.16 -13.90 -9.69
C MET A 320 -25.66 -13.69 -9.44
N ASN A 321 -26.08 -13.64 -8.17
CA ASN A 321 -27.48 -13.59 -7.73
C ASN A 321 -28.30 -14.80 -8.23
N LEU A 322 -27.71 -15.99 -8.12
CA LEU A 322 -28.33 -17.29 -8.45
C LEU A 322 -28.90 -17.99 -7.21
#